data_AF-A0A1D2IM29-F1
#
_entry.id   AF-A0A1D2IM29-F1
#
_cell.length_a   1.000
_cell.length_b   1.000
_cell.length_c   1.000
_cell.angle_alpha   90.00
_cell.angle_beta   90.00
_cell.angle_gamma   90.00
#
_symmetry.space_group_name_H-M   'P 1'
#
loop_
_entity.id
_entity.type
_entity.pdbx_description
1 polymer ?
#
loop_
_entity_poly.entity_id
_entity_poly.type
_entity_poly.pdbx_seq_one_letter_code
_entity_poly.pdbx_strand_id
1 'polypeptide(L)' 'MTRARYRCAVCDRPLKAGRGRPCIRGCGARLCRTTRIPQCSDVHAGQCDNRPDPEGD' A
#
# COMPACT_ATOMS: atom_id res chain seq x y z
N MET A 1 21.58 3.87 -13.23
CA MET A 1 20.12 3.61 -13.37
C MET A 1 19.46 3.66 -12.00
N THR A 2 18.75 4.72 -11.65
CA THR A 2 18.04 4.83 -10.36
C THR A 2 16.79 3.97 -10.42
N ARG A 3 16.92 2.71 -9.97
CA ARG A 3 15.84 1.73 -9.80
C ARG A 3 14.69 2.43 -9.09
N ALA A 4 13.50 2.50 -9.69
CA ALA A 4 12.31 3.03 -9.02
C ALA A 4 12.05 2.16 -7.77
N ARG A 5 12.48 2.64 -6.59
CA ARG A 5 12.51 1.85 -5.35
C ARG A 5 11.12 1.54 -4.79
N TYR A 6 10.06 2.11 -5.37
CA TYR A 6 8.72 2.06 -4.82
C TYR A 6 7.73 1.60 -5.88
N ARG A 7 7.07 0.46 -5.64
CA ARG A 7 5.99 -0.09 -6.46
C ARG A 7 4.72 -0.24 -5.63
N CYS A 8 3.57 -0.23 -6.30
CA CYS A 8 2.31 -0.51 -5.65
C CYS A 8 2.21 -1.99 -5.28
N ALA A 9 1.90 -2.32 -4.03
CA ALA A 9 1.75 -3.72 -3.59
C ALA A 9 0.56 -4.46 -4.24
N VAL A 10 -0.41 -3.74 -4.82
CA VAL A 10 -1.62 -4.33 -5.43
C VAL A 10 -1.51 -4.46 -6.95
N CYS A 11 -0.98 -3.45 -7.64
CA CYS A 11 -0.99 -3.39 -9.10
C CYS A 11 0.41 -3.34 -9.74
N ASP A 12 1.46 -3.52 -8.93
CA ASP A 12 2.89 -3.41 -9.28
C ASP A 12 3.32 -2.11 -9.98
N ARG A 13 2.43 -1.12 -10.09
CA ARG A 13 2.71 0.12 -10.82
C ARG A 13 3.90 0.86 -10.21
N PRO A 14 4.89 1.31 -11.01
CA PRO A 14 6.01 2.08 -10.50
C PRO A 14 5.53 3.41 -9.94
N LEU A 15 5.91 3.69 -8.70
CA LEU A 15 5.57 4.92 -7.99
C LEU A 15 6.74 5.89 -8.09
N LYS A 16 6.47 7.13 -8.51
CA LYS A 16 7.42 8.23 -8.29
C LYS A 16 7.67 8.36 -6.78
N ALA A 17 8.91 8.67 -6.41
CA ALA A 17 9.28 8.94 -5.03
C ALA A 17 8.31 9.96 -4.41
N GLY A 18 7.76 9.66 -3.24
CA GLY A 18 6.77 10.50 -2.55
C GLY A 18 5.31 10.41 -3.02
N ARG A 19 5.00 9.77 -4.18
CA ARG A 19 3.61 9.61 -4.63
C ARG A 19 2.89 8.40 -4.02
N GLY A 20 3.62 7.40 -3.54
CA GLY A 20 3.03 6.25 -2.84
C GLY A 20 2.48 6.62 -1.47
N ARG A 21 1.29 6.13 -1.12
CA ARG A 21 0.82 6.15 0.27
C ARG A 21 1.28 4.88 0.97
N PRO A 22 1.88 4.96 2.17
CA PRO A 22 2.08 3.77 2.99
C PRO A 22 0.73 3.22 3.44
N CYS A 23 0.68 1.91 3.69
CA CYS A 23 -0.48 1.29 4.33
C CYS A 23 -0.72 1.91 5.71
N ILE A 24 -1.97 2.32 5.97
CA ILE A 24 -2.37 2.91 7.26
C ILE A 24 -2.18 1.95 8.43
N ARG A 25 -2.20 0.64 8.18
CA ARG A 25 -1.98 -0.37 9.21
C ARG A 25 -0.51 -0.55 9.57
N GLY A 26 0.43 0.10 8.86
CA GLY A 26 1.86 0.01 9.20
C GLY A 26 2.59 -1.22 8.65
N CYS A 27 1.99 -2.04 7.79
CA CYS A 27 2.63 -3.24 7.21
C CYS A 27 3.82 -2.96 6.26
N GLY A 28 4.19 -1.70 6.04
CA GLY A 28 5.25 -1.30 5.12
C GLY A 28 4.86 -1.30 3.62
N ALA A 29 3.68 -1.81 3.25
CA ALA A 29 3.22 -1.79 1.86
C ALA A 29 3.03 -0.36 1.35
N ARG A 30 3.49 -0.08 0.11
CA ARG A 30 3.21 1.18 -0.59
C ARG A 30 2.13 0.98 -1.64
N LEU A 31 1.19 1.91 -1.67
CA LEU A 31 0.00 1.86 -2.51
C LEU A 31 -0.02 3.06 -3.44
N CYS A 32 -0.40 2.84 -4.69
CA CYS A 32 -0.62 3.93 -5.62
C CYS A 32 -1.88 4.71 -5.23
N ARG A 33 -1.89 6.03 -5.45
CA ARG A 33 -3.07 6.89 -5.27
C ARG A 33 -3.98 6.87 -6.51
N THR A 34 -4.17 5.70 -7.12
CA THR A 34 -5.08 5.59 -8.27
C THR A 34 -6.50 5.89 -7.83
N THR A 35 -7.25 6.65 -8.64
CA THR A 35 -8.68 6.93 -8.42
C THR A 35 -9.58 5.86 -9.03
N ARG A 36 -9.00 4.86 -9.71
CA ARG A 36 -9.73 3.73 -10.27
C ARG A 36 -10.36 2.93 -9.13
N ILE A 37 -11.65 2.62 -9.24
CA ILE A 37 -12.40 1.81 -8.27
C ILE A 37 -12.34 0.34 -8.73
N PRO A 38 -12.02 -0.61 -7.82
CA PRO A 38 -11.66 -0.40 -6.41
C PRO A 38 -10.25 0.19 -6.26
N GLN A 39 -10.08 1.08 -5.28
CA GLN A 39 -8.80 1.72 -5.00
C GLN A 39 -7.80 0.68 -4.48
N CYS A 40 -6.53 0.79 -4.86
CA CYS A 40 -5.49 -0.14 -4.36
C CYS A 40 -5.36 -0.12 -2.83
N SER A 41 -5.66 1.01 -2.17
CA SER A 41 -5.71 1.06 -0.71
C SER A 41 -6.81 0.19 -0.11
N ASP A 42 -7.96 0.13 -0.76
CA ASP A 42 -9.12 -0.62 -0.33
C ASP A 42 -8.91 -2.13 -0.55
N VAL A 43 -8.47 -2.50 -1.76
CA VAL A 43 -8.08 -3.89 -2.10
C VAL A 43 -7.01 -4.39 -1.13
N HIS A 44 -5.99 -3.57 -0.86
CA HIS A 44 -4.97 -3.94 0.11
C HIS A 44 -5.53 -4.04 1.53
N ALA A 45 -6.42 -3.14 1.96
CA ALA A 45 -7.00 -3.17 3.32
C ALA A 45 -7.75 -4.49 3.60
N GLY A 46 -8.43 -5.07 2.60
CA GLY A 46 -9.07 -6.37 2.70
C GLY A 46 -8.09 -7.55 2.77
N GLN A 47 -6.87 -7.38 2.23
CA GLN A 47 -5.82 -8.40 2.18
C GLN A 47 -4.66 -8.12 3.16
N CYS A 48 -4.74 -7.06 3.96
CA CYS A 48 -3.64 -6.60 4.79
C CYS A 48 -3.55 -7.49 6.03
N ASP A 49 -2.51 -8.32 6.05
CA ASP A 49 -2.25 -9.28 7.13
C ASP A 49 -1.85 -8.62 8.44
N ASN A 50 -1.31 -7.38 8.38
CA ASN A 50 -1.10 -6.54 9.56
C ASN A 50 -2.45 -6.01 10.05
N ARG A 51 -3.27 -6.89 10.63
CA ARG A 51 -4.37 -6.46 11.47
C ARG A 51 -3.73 -5.68 12.63
N PRO A 52 -4.25 -4.52 13.06
CA PRO A 52 -3.88 -4.04 14.38
C PRO A 52 -4.14 -5.22 15.31
N ASP A 53 -3.11 -5.65 16.02
CA ASP A 53 -3.21 -6.72 17.01
C ASP A 53 -4.51 -6.45 17.79
N PRO A 54 -5.48 -7.39 17.84
CA PRO A 54 -6.60 -7.20 18.75
C PRO A 54 -5.96 -7.11 20.12
N GLU A 55 -5.94 -5.90 20.67
CA GLU A 55 -5.41 -5.55 21.98
C GLU A 55 -5.71 -6.69 22.94
N GLY A 56 -4.66 -7.42 23.33
CA GLY A 56 -4.71 -8.25 24.51
C GLY A 56 -4.64 -7.33 25.71
N ASP A 57 -5.80 -6.97 26.26
CA ASP A 57 -6.05 -6.85 27.70
C ASP A 57 -7.56 -6.86 27.98
#